data_AF-A0A661QFV3-F1
#
_entry.id   AF-A0A661QFV3-F1
#
_cell.length_a   1.000
_cell.length_b   1.000
_cell.length_c   1.000
_cell.angle_alpha   90.00
_cell.angle_beta   90.00
_cell.angle_gamma   90.00
#
_symmetry.space_group_name_H-M   'P 1'
#
loop_
_entity.id
_entity.type
_entity.pdbx_description
1 polymer ?
#
loop_
_entity_poly.entity_id
_entity_poly.type
_entity_poly.pdbx_seq_one_letter_code
_entity_poly.pdbx_strand_id
1 'polypeptide(L)'
;MQCEYITSAGQCKRKATRGRFCDDHSATTTQHMIDQYRITCKLLGDSPQRHSQADEIKSIRGEIALLKSLLETRLNMIRSDAELVAAMPTLKDYALAVEKLATACHNMDVKLGNLLNKQTLMSLAQDIIQILDTAIRPLAGTTPTQETIDQTIEEIGQKIVEAIATKENQ
;
A
#
# COMPACT_ATOMS: atom_id res chain seq x y z
N MET A 1 11.99 -4.58 -44.92
CA MET A 1 11.97 -3.18 -44.48
C MET A 1 12.87 -3.05 -43.26
N GLN A 2 13.66 -1.98 -43.16
CA GLN A 2 14.52 -1.72 -41.99
C GLN A 2 13.70 -1.11 -40.85
N CYS A 3 14.20 -1.24 -39.62
CA CYS A 3 13.58 -0.62 -38.46
C CYS A 3 13.61 0.91 -38.57
N GLU A 4 12.48 1.56 -38.27
CA GLU A 4 12.33 3.02 -38.32
C GLU A 4 12.79 3.73 -37.03
N TYR A 5 13.31 2.99 -36.04
CA TYR A 5 13.79 3.58 -34.78
C TYR A 5 15.13 4.30 -34.97
N ILE A 6 15.24 5.54 -34.48
CA ILE A 6 16.45 6.37 -34.56
C ILE A 6 17.17 6.35 -33.20
N THR A 7 18.40 5.86 -33.19
CA THR A 7 19.31 5.89 -32.03
C THR A 7 20.20 7.14 -32.07
N SER A 8 20.93 7.42 -30.98
CA SER A 8 21.95 8.47 -30.95
C SER A 8 23.07 8.29 -31.98
N ALA A 9 23.29 7.05 -32.46
CA ALA A 9 24.24 6.71 -33.51
C ALA A 9 23.58 6.62 -34.92
N GLY A 10 22.31 7.01 -35.06
CA GLY A 10 21.55 6.98 -36.31
C GLY A 10 20.49 5.88 -36.37
N GLN A 11 19.94 5.64 -37.57
CA GLN A 11 18.83 4.70 -37.78
C GLN A 11 19.25 3.25 -37.48
N CYS A 12 18.38 2.52 -36.78
CA CYS A 12 18.61 1.13 -36.44
C CYS A 12 18.78 0.27 -37.70
N LYS A 13 19.92 -0.40 -37.82
CA LYS A 13 20.26 -1.20 -39.00
C LYS A 13 19.56 -2.57 -39.06
N ARG A 14 18.81 -2.95 -38.01
CA ARG A 14 18.15 -4.26 -37.91
C ARG A 14 16.87 -4.30 -38.76
N LYS A 15 16.52 -5.50 -39.22
CA LYS A 15 15.34 -5.73 -40.07
C LYS A 15 14.07 -5.68 -39.23
N ALA A 16 13.04 -5.01 -39.74
CA ALA A 16 11.73 -5.03 -39.09
C ALA A 16 11.05 -6.38 -39.32
N THR A 17 10.56 -6.98 -38.24
CA THR A 17 10.02 -8.36 -38.20
C THR A 17 8.49 -8.37 -38.14
N ARG A 18 7.87 -7.42 -37.44
CA ARG A 18 6.41 -7.32 -37.25
C ARG A 18 5.90 -5.87 -37.33
N GLY A 19 6.07 -5.23 -38.50
CA GLY A 19 5.65 -3.85 -38.74
C GLY A 19 6.84 -2.90 -38.97
N ARG A 20 6.82 -1.71 -38.36
CA ARG A 20 7.83 -0.65 -38.55
C ARG A 20 9.10 -0.80 -37.70
N PHE A 21 9.10 -1.71 -36.71
CA PHE A 21 10.19 -1.85 -35.74
C PHE A 21 10.75 -3.28 -35.70
N CYS A 22 12.03 -3.42 -35.33
CA CYS A 22 12.65 -4.73 -35.05
C CYS A 22 12.25 -5.25 -33.67
N ASP A 23 12.49 -6.52 -33.37
CA ASP A 23 12.07 -7.13 -32.10
C ASP A 23 12.51 -6.32 -30.87
N ASP A 24 13.76 -5.85 -30.82
CA ASP A 24 14.31 -5.01 -29.73
C ASP A 24 13.65 -3.63 -29.58
N HIS A 25 13.00 -3.11 -30.60
CA HIS A 25 12.33 -1.79 -30.57
C HIS A 25 10.82 -1.90 -30.77
N SER A 26 10.30 -3.12 -30.93
CA SER A 26 8.87 -3.40 -30.92
C SER A 26 8.40 -3.44 -29.47
N ALA A 27 7.20 -2.94 -29.19
CA ALA A 27 6.67 -2.55 -27.88
C ALA A 27 6.74 -3.59 -26.71
N THR A 28 7.29 -4.78 -26.94
CA THR A 28 7.77 -5.72 -25.91
C THR A 28 9.00 -5.21 -25.12
N THR A 29 9.72 -4.20 -25.61
CA THR A 29 10.90 -3.62 -24.92
C THR A 29 10.54 -2.89 -23.64
N THR A 30 9.29 -2.47 -23.42
CA THR A 30 8.91 -1.81 -22.15
C THR A 30 9.02 -2.77 -20.98
N GLN A 31 8.60 -4.04 -21.17
CA GLN A 31 8.70 -5.06 -20.13
C GLN A 31 10.15 -5.45 -19.86
N HIS A 32 10.95 -5.60 -20.92
CA HIS A 32 12.36 -5.92 -20.79
C HIS A 32 13.18 -4.75 -20.24
N MET A 33 12.80 -3.49 -20.50
CA MET A 33 13.40 -2.32 -19.84
C MET A 33 13.02 -2.23 -18.36
N ILE A 34 11.79 -2.58 -18.00
CA ILE A 34 11.36 -2.70 -16.59
C ILE A 34 12.14 -3.81 -15.89
N ASP A 35 12.29 -4.98 -16.52
CA ASP A 35 13.05 -6.11 -15.97
C ASP A 35 14.57 -5.85 -15.98
N GLN A 36 15.09 -5.08 -16.94
CA GLN A 36 16.49 -4.70 -16.97
C GLN A 36 16.80 -3.60 -15.96
N TYR A 37 15.86 -2.67 -15.69
CA TYR A 37 15.94 -1.73 -14.56
C TYR A 37 15.95 -2.46 -13.21
N ARG A 38 15.22 -3.58 -13.10
CA ARG A 38 15.26 -4.50 -11.95
C ARG A 38 16.60 -5.25 -11.81
N ILE A 39 17.31 -5.50 -12.91
CA ILE A 39 18.60 -6.22 -12.92
C ILE A 39 19.80 -5.28 -12.70
N THR A 40 19.81 -4.06 -13.24
CA THR A 40 20.95 -3.12 -13.05
C THR A 40 20.99 -2.48 -11.67
N CYS A 41 19.86 -2.41 -10.94
CA CYS A 41 19.84 -1.97 -9.54
C CYS A 41 19.78 -3.15 -8.55
N LYS A 42 20.81 -4.00 -8.55
CA LYS A 42 20.98 -5.09 -7.56
C LYS A 42 20.90 -4.65 -6.08
N LEU A 43 21.09 -3.36 -5.79
CA LEU A 43 20.95 -2.76 -4.45
C LEU A 43 19.50 -2.46 -4.06
N LEU A 44 18.60 -2.36 -5.02
CA LEU A 44 17.18 -2.04 -4.79
C LEU A 44 16.26 -3.23 -5.07
N GLY A 45 16.74 -4.33 -5.66
CA GLY A 45 15.89 -5.41 -6.21
C GLY A 45 14.83 -5.97 -5.25
N ASP A 46 15.15 -6.14 -3.97
CA ASP A 46 14.22 -6.71 -2.99
C ASP A 46 13.45 -5.66 -2.18
N SER A 47 13.80 -4.37 -2.24
CA SER A 47 13.20 -3.36 -1.35
C SER A 47 11.79 -2.94 -1.79
N PRO A 48 11.55 -2.54 -3.05
CA PRO A 48 10.21 -2.26 -3.55
C PRO A 48 9.29 -3.48 -3.47
N GLN A 49 9.82 -4.67 -3.78
CA GLN A 49 9.02 -5.90 -3.83
C GLN A 49 8.63 -6.44 -2.44
N ARG A 50 9.45 -6.17 -1.40
CA ARG A 50 9.08 -6.38 0.02
C ARG A 50 8.03 -5.39 0.52
N HIS A 51 7.82 -4.28 -0.19
CA HIS A 51 7.00 -3.17 0.30
C HIS A 51 5.77 -2.86 -0.57
N SER A 52 5.64 -3.46 -1.77
CA SER A 52 4.52 -3.19 -2.67
C SER A 52 4.02 -4.46 -3.38
N GLN A 53 2.81 -4.91 -3.03
CA GLN A 53 2.06 -5.96 -3.75
C GLN A 53 0.58 -5.53 -3.94
N ALA A 54 0.38 -4.54 -4.82
CA ALA A 54 -0.80 -4.02 -5.55
C ALA A 54 -2.22 -3.86 -4.91
N ASP A 55 -2.63 -2.58 -4.86
CA ASP A 55 -3.92 -1.85 -4.73
C ASP A 55 -3.51 -0.37 -4.93
N GLU A 56 -4.40 0.56 -5.29
CA GLU A 56 -4.01 1.98 -5.47
C GLU A 56 -3.37 2.58 -4.20
N ILE A 57 -3.85 2.19 -3.02
CA ILE A 57 -3.24 2.53 -1.73
C ILE A 57 -1.83 1.89 -1.58
N LYS A 58 -1.64 0.66 -2.09
CA LYS A 58 -0.32 0.02 -2.09
C LYS A 58 0.63 0.63 -3.12
N SER A 59 0.14 1.28 -4.18
CA SER A 59 0.99 2.08 -5.08
C SER A 59 1.64 3.22 -4.31
N ILE A 60 0.88 3.95 -3.48
CA ILE A 60 1.43 5.04 -2.65
C ILE A 60 2.40 4.50 -1.58
N ARG A 61 2.08 3.37 -0.94
CA ARG A 61 3.01 2.72 0.00
C ARG A 61 4.30 2.25 -0.70
N GLY A 62 4.20 1.78 -1.94
CA GLY A 62 5.35 1.44 -2.79
C GLY A 62 6.21 2.66 -3.13
N GLU A 63 5.59 3.80 -3.48
CA GLU A 63 6.32 5.06 -3.73
C GLU A 63 7.03 5.57 -2.47
N ILE A 64 6.39 5.48 -1.30
CA ILE A 64 7.02 5.81 -0.01
C ILE A 64 8.24 4.91 0.23
N ALA A 65 8.13 3.60 -0.04
CA ALA A 65 9.22 2.66 0.13
C ALA A 65 10.38 2.91 -0.84
N LEU A 66 10.07 3.26 -2.09
CA LEU A 66 11.07 3.64 -3.08
C LEU A 66 11.84 4.88 -2.64
N LEU A 67 11.14 5.94 -2.20
CA LEU A 67 11.80 7.16 -1.71
C LEU A 67 12.66 6.93 -0.48
N LYS A 68 12.22 6.09 0.46
CA LYS A 68 13.05 5.68 1.61
C LYS A 68 14.30 4.95 1.16
N SER A 69 14.19 4.07 0.17
CA SER A 69 15.33 3.33 -0.38
C SER A 69 16.32 4.25 -1.11
N LEU A 70 15.83 5.28 -1.81
CA LEU A 70 16.66 6.31 -2.45
C LEU A 70 17.38 7.17 -1.40
N LEU A 71 16.68 7.55 -0.34
CA LEU A 71 17.26 8.29 0.79
C LEU A 71 18.35 7.46 1.48
N GLU A 72 18.08 6.18 1.76
CA GLU A 72 19.06 5.24 2.34
C GLU A 72 20.28 5.08 1.43
N THR A 73 20.06 4.86 0.13
CA THR A 73 21.14 4.76 -0.86
C THR A 73 22.00 6.02 -0.85
N ARG A 74 21.37 7.20 -0.82
CA ARG A 74 22.08 8.49 -0.80
C ARG A 74 22.90 8.66 0.47
N LEU A 75 22.36 8.27 1.63
CA LEU A 75 23.08 8.29 2.90
C LEU A 75 24.28 7.34 2.88
N ASN A 76 24.11 6.12 2.37
CA ASN A 76 25.17 5.11 2.29
C ASN A 76 26.31 5.50 1.35
N MET A 77 26.07 6.40 0.40
CA MET A 77 27.10 6.94 -0.50
C MET A 77 27.99 8.01 0.15
N ILE A 78 27.55 8.62 1.24
CA ILE A 78 28.29 9.70 1.91
C ILE A 78 29.45 9.09 2.70
N ARG A 79 30.67 9.55 2.42
CA ARG A 79 31.92 9.08 3.04
C ARG A 79 32.59 10.14 3.91
N SER A 80 32.15 11.40 3.84
CA SER A 80 32.72 12.51 4.60
C SER A 80 31.69 13.56 5.03
N ASP A 81 32.05 14.37 6.01
CA ASP A 81 31.19 15.45 6.52
C ASP A 81 30.94 16.53 5.47
N ALA A 82 31.91 16.81 4.59
CA ALA A 82 31.74 17.74 3.48
C ALA A 82 30.70 17.24 2.47
N GLU A 83 30.73 15.94 2.14
CA GLU A 83 29.72 15.30 1.31
C GLU A 83 28.34 15.29 1.98
N LEU A 84 28.29 15.11 3.30
CA LEU A 84 27.05 15.17 4.07
C LEU A 84 26.40 16.54 3.95
N VAL A 85 27.16 17.60 4.20
CA VAL A 85 26.67 18.99 4.08
C VAL A 85 26.21 19.29 2.66
N ALA A 86 26.94 18.82 1.65
CA ALA A 86 26.56 18.99 0.25
C ALA A 86 25.28 18.21 -0.13
N ALA A 87 25.03 17.05 0.50
CA ALA A 87 23.86 16.21 0.24
C ALA A 87 22.60 16.65 1.02
N MET A 88 22.74 17.49 2.06
CA MET A 88 21.63 17.90 2.93
C MET A 88 20.41 18.47 2.20
N PRO A 89 20.54 19.36 1.19
CA PRO A 89 19.39 19.87 0.46
C PRO A 89 18.57 18.74 -0.19
N THR A 90 19.25 17.80 -0.86
CA THR A 90 18.59 16.66 -1.51
C THR A 90 17.96 15.71 -0.50
N LEU A 91 18.62 15.44 0.63
CA LEU A 91 18.07 14.60 1.69
C LEU A 91 16.82 15.22 2.32
N LYS A 92 16.83 16.55 2.51
CA LYS A 92 15.64 17.30 2.95
C LYS A 92 14.49 17.15 1.96
N ASP A 93 14.75 17.28 0.67
CA ASP A 93 13.70 17.13 -0.36
C ASP A 93 13.11 15.72 -0.39
N TYR A 94 13.94 14.68 -0.26
CA TYR A 94 13.48 13.30 -0.13
C TYR A 94 12.64 13.09 1.13
N ALA A 95 13.07 13.63 2.27
CA ALA A 95 12.31 13.54 3.52
C ALA A 95 10.93 14.23 3.42
N LEU A 96 10.88 15.42 2.83
CA LEU A 96 9.62 16.14 2.60
C LEU A 96 8.70 15.41 1.61
N ALA A 97 9.26 14.76 0.59
CA ALA A 97 8.48 13.95 -0.34
C ALA A 97 7.85 12.73 0.36
N VAL A 98 8.61 12.06 1.23
CA VAL A 98 8.12 10.94 2.06
C VAL A 98 6.99 11.40 2.99
N GLU A 99 7.14 12.54 3.67
CA GLU A 99 6.12 13.09 4.56
C GLU A 99 4.80 13.38 3.82
N LYS A 100 4.90 14.04 2.65
CA LYS A 100 3.73 14.37 1.83
C LYS A 100 2.98 13.11 1.38
N LEU A 101 3.70 12.09 0.92
CA LEU A 101 3.08 10.84 0.49
C LEU A 101 2.50 10.04 1.65
N ALA A 102 3.18 10.00 2.80
CA ALA A 102 2.66 9.35 4.00
C ALA A 102 1.37 10.01 4.48
N THR A 103 1.32 11.34 4.44
CA THR A 103 0.11 12.12 4.78
C THR A 103 -1.02 11.85 3.78
N ALA A 104 -0.71 11.81 2.48
CA ALA A 104 -1.68 11.46 1.45
C ALA A 104 -2.24 10.04 1.64
N CYS A 105 -1.38 9.07 1.95
CA CYS A 105 -1.79 7.70 2.25
C CYS A 105 -2.71 7.64 3.46
N HIS A 106 -2.35 8.31 4.56
CA HIS A 106 -3.19 8.34 5.76
C HIS A 106 -4.55 8.98 5.49
N ASN A 107 -4.59 10.11 4.77
CA ASN A 107 -5.83 10.75 4.39
C ASN A 107 -6.70 9.86 3.48
N MET A 108 -6.09 9.07 2.60
CA MET A 108 -6.82 8.10 1.79
C MET A 108 -7.35 6.93 2.63
N ASP A 109 -6.56 6.39 3.56
CA ASP A 109 -7.01 5.34 4.48
C ASP A 109 -8.20 5.81 5.35
N VAL A 110 -8.19 7.09 5.77
CA VAL A 110 -9.32 7.72 6.48
C VAL A 110 -10.53 7.89 5.56
N LYS A 111 -10.35 8.37 4.32
CA LYS A 111 -11.45 8.60 3.37
C LYS A 111 -12.08 7.31 2.83
N LEU A 112 -11.31 6.23 2.74
CA LEU A 112 -11.77 4.94 2.23
C LEU A 112 -12.39 4.06 3.34
N GLY A 113 -12.55 4.58 4.56
CA GLY A 113 -13.18 3.84 5.66
C GLY A 113 -12.33 2.69 6.22
N ASN A 114 -11.08 2.52 5.76
CA ASN A 114 -10.18 1.45 6.21
C ASN A 114 -9.76 1.58 7.68
N LEU A 115 -10.06 2.71 8.31
CA LEU A 115 -9.85 2.94 9.73
C LEU A 115 -11.15 3.48 10.32
N LEU A 116 -11.75 2.73 11.26
CA LEU A 116 -12.76 3.28 12.15
C LEU A 116 -12.09 4.44 12.90
N ASN A 117 -12.58 5.65 12.70
CA ASN A 117 -12.11 6.77 13.49
C ASN A 117 -12.40 6.49 14.99
N LYS A 118 -11.64 7.11 15.89
CA LYS A 118 -11.75 6.86 17.33
C LYS A 118 -13.19 6.97 17.84
N GLN A 119 -13.98 7.91 17.31
CA GLN A 119 -15.36 8.11 17.73
C GLN A 119 -16.26 6.97 17.28
N THR A 120 -16.13 6.51 16.03
CA THR A 120 -16.86 5.35 15.49
C THR A 120 -16.51 4.07 16.25
N LEU A 121 -15.23 3.88 16.59
CA LEU A 121 -14.78 2.75 17.42
C LEU A 121 -15.41 2.79 18.82
N MET A 122 -15.42 3.96 19.47
CA MET A 122 -16.06 4.11 20.79
C MET A 122 -17.57 3.89 20.72
N SER A 123 -18.23 4.37 19.67
CA SER A 123 -19.66 4.10 19.45
C SER A 123 -19.92 2.62 19.24
N LEU A 124 -19.12 1.93 18.42
CA LEU A 124 -19.26 0.49 18.21
C LEU A 124 -19.04 -0.30 19.51
N ALA A 125 -18.04 0.08 20.31
CA ALA A 125 -17.80 -0.54 21.61
C ALA A 125 -19.01 -0.38 22.56
N GLN A 126 -19.62 0.81 22.58
CA GLN A 126 -20.84 1.08 23.34
C GLN A 126 -22.01 0.20 22.86
N ASP A 127 -22.18 0.07 21.54
CA ASP A 127 -23.23 -0.75 20.93
C ASP A 127 -23.05 -2.23 21.31
N ILE A 128 -21.82 -2.76 21.25
CA ILE A 128 -21.50 -4.14 21.67
C ILE A 128 -21.81 -4.35 23.16
N ILE A 129 -21.41 -3.42 24.03
CA ILE A 129 -21.70 -3.50 25.47
C ILE A 129 -23.21 -3.54 25.71
N GLN A 130 -23.97 -2.72 24.98
CA GLN A 130 -25.42 -2.66 25.11
C GLN A 130 -26.09 -3.97 24.63
N ILE A 131 -25.61 -4.55 23.53
CA ILE A 131 -26.06 -5.86 23.03
C ILE A 131 -25.85 -6.93 24.11
N LEU A 132 -24.65 -6.98 24.70
CA LEU A 132 -24.30 -7.92 25.74
C LEU A 132 -25.14 -7.72 27.01
N ASP A 133 -25.30 -6.48 27.50
CA ASP A 133 -26.13 -6.21 28.69
C ASP A 133 -27.59 -6.60 28.44
N THR A 134 -28.14 -6.27 27.27
CA THR A 134 -29.53 -6.62 26.92
C THR A 134 -29.75 -8.12 26.85
N ALA A 135 -28.79 -8.87 26.31
CA ALA A 135 -28.90 -10.32 26.16
C ALA A 135 -28.63 -11.08 27.47
N ILE A 136 -27.69 -10.62 28.29
CA ILE A 136 -27.26 -11.33 29.51
C ILE A 136 -28.12 -10.96 30.71
N ARG A 137 -28.60 -9.71 30.81
CA ARG A 137 -29.36 -9.22 31.97
C ARG A 137 -30.62 -10.05 32.29
N PRO A 138 -31.41 -10.55 31.32
CA PRO A 138 -32.54 -11.44 31.60
C PRO A 138 -32.14 -12.79 32.20
N LEU A 139 -30.90 -13.25 31.94
CA LEU A 139 -30.39 -14.51 32.46
C LEU A 139 -29.89 -14.38 33.90
N ALA A 140 -29.62 -13.15 34.37
CA ALA A 140 -29.11 -12.90 35.72
C ALA A 140 -30.10 -13.39 36.79
N GLY A 141 -29.64 -14.30 37.65
CA GLY A 141 -30.45 -14.86 38.74
C GLY A 141 -31.37 -16.02 38.33
N THR A 142 -31.30 -16.46 37.08
CA THR A 142 -31.96 -17.69 36.61
C THR A 142 -30.96 -18.84 36.47
N THR A 143 -31.44 -20.08 36.36
CA THR A 143 -30.64 -21.24 35.93
C THR A 143 -31.00 -21.51 34.47
N PRO A 144 -30.38 -20.81 33.51
CA PRO A 144 -30.71 -21.00 32.10
C PRO A 144 -30.34 -22.41 31.66
N THR A 145 -31.16 -22.99 30.79
CA THR A 145 -30.85 -24.27 30.16
C THR A 145 -29.74 -24.06 29.13
N GLN A 146 -29.05 -25.15 28.76
CA GLN A 146 -28.04 -25.11 27.70
C GLN A 146 -28.62 -24.55 26.39
N GLU A 147 -29.86 -24.93 26.06
CA GLU A 147 -30.56 -24.44 24.86
C GLU A 147 -30.76 -22.92 24.89
N THR A 148 -31.14 -22.34 26.03
CA THR A 148 -31.30 -20.88 26.17
C THR A 148 -29.96 -20.16 26.02
N ILE A 149 -28.88 -20.73 26.54
CA ILE A 149 -27.54 -20.16 26.41
C ILE A 149 -27.10 -20.15 24.94
N ASP A 150 -27.26 -21.27 24.25
CA ASP A 150 -26.86 -21.41 22.84
C ASP A 150 -27.62 -20.41 21.95
N GLN A 151 -28.94 -20.29 22.14
CA GLN A 151 -29.77 -19.29 21.44
C GLN A 151 -29.32 -17.85 21.74
N THR A 152 -29.00 -17.53 22.99
CA THR A 152 -28.54 -16.19 23.38
C THR A 152 -27.21 -15.84 22.73
N ILE A 153 -26.28 -16.80 22.66
CA ILE A 153 -24.97 -16.61 22.01
C ILE A 153 -25.15 -16.35 20.51
N GLU A 154 -26.01 -17.13 19.84
CA GLU A 154 -26.30 -16.94 18.42
C GLU A 154 -26.91 -15.55 18.15
N GLU A 155 -27.87 -15.12 18.99
CA GLU A 155 -28.48 -13.79 18.89
C GLU A 155 -27.47 -12.66 19.12
N ILE A 156 -26.59 -12.78 20.12
CA ILE A 156 -25.49 -11.82 20.35
C ILE A 156 -24.58 -11.75 19.12
N GLY A 157 -24.18 -12.90 18.58
CA GLY A 157 -23.32 -12.98 17.41
C GLY A 157 -23.91 -12.26 16.21
N GLN A 158 -25.19 -12.51 15.92
CA GLN A 158 -25.89 -11.84 14.83
C GLN A 158 -25.97 -10.32 15.02
N LYS A 159 -26.37 -9.85 16.21
CA LYS A 159 -26.48 -8.42 16.51
C LYS A 159 -25.15 -7.68 16.43
N ILE A 160 -24.05 -8.31 16.85
CA ILE A 160 -22.71 -7.71 16.74
C ILE A 160 -22.32 -7.55 15.27
N VAL A 161 -22.57 -8.56 14.43
CA VAL A 161 -22.28 -8.49 12.99
C VAL A 161 -23.09 -7.37 12.33
N GLU A 162 -24.38 -7.25 12.66
CA GLU A 162 -25.24 -6.17 12.16
C GLU A 162 -24.76 -4.77 12.60
N ALA A 163 -24.33 -4.64 13.86
CA ALA A 163 -23.76 -3.39 14.37
C ALA A 163 -22.47 -3.01 13.63
N ILE A 164 -21.57 -3.97 13.36
CA ILE A 164 -20.34 -3.74 12.59
C ILE A 164 -20.69 -3.29 11.16
N ALA A 165 -21.56 -4.02 10.47
CA ALA A 165 -21.97 -3.69 9.10
C ALA A 165 -22.63 -2.30 9.00
N THR A 166 -23.37 -1.89 10.03
CA THR A 166 -23.99 -0.55 10.08
C THR A 166 -22.93 0.55 10.20
N LYS A 167 -21.85 0.32 10.96
CA LYS A 167 -20.77 1.30 11.12
C LYS A 167 -19.82 1.35 9.92
N GLU A 168 -19.67 0.26 9.18
CA GLU A 168 -18.87 0.23 7.93
C GLU A 168 -19.51 1.04 6.80
N ASN A 169 -20.83 1.19 6.81
CA ASN A 169 -21.58 1.92 5.77
C ASN A 169 -21.81 3.42 6.11
N GLN A 170 -21.24 3.93 7.20
CA GLN A 170 -21.34 5.34 7.65
C GLN A 170 -20.06 6.12 7.36
#